data_AF-A0A0G3M0K9-F1
#
_entry.id   AF-A0A0G3M0K9-F1
#
_cell.length_a   1.000
_cell.length_b   1.000
_cell.length_c   1.000
_cell.angle_alpha   90.00
_cell.angle_beta   90.00
_cell.angle_gamma   90.00
#
_symmetry.space_group_name_H-M   'P 1'
#
loop_
_entity.id
_entity.type
_entity.pdbx_description
1 polymer ?
#
loop_
_entity_poly.entity_id
_entity_poly.type
_entity_poly.pdbx_seq_one_letter_code
_entity_poly.pdbx_strand_id
1 'polypeptide(L)'
;MQEKERIDINNQAQIPEGLKMIIKVKNVNNPHEVLKKAKEVMKSVSQFAHTNKWPKDSEWKSILPKWFVESMTNKTLDEIMSEDGQWHFESWIESMYHRAWEWYSSKIEGNTIIIVLNLLSVPYVFEQFLYIFYSQGISMKNMTSEDDLYGLTQH
;
A
#
# COMPACT_ATOMS: atom_id res chain seq x y z
N MET A 1 7.40 -18.84 -2.61
CA MET A 1 6.66 -17.92 -3.49
C MET A 1 7.00 -16.50 -3.09
N GLN A 2 7.45 -15.68 -4.04
CA GLN A 2 7.87 -14.29 -3.79
C GLN A 2 6.65 -13.35 -3.69
N GLU A 3 6.79 -12.19 -3.05
CA GLU A 3 5.71 -11.21 -2.90
C GLU A 3 5.08 -10.81 -4.25
N LYS A 4 5.92 -10.53 -5.26
CA LYS A 4 5.48 -10.16 -6.60
C LYS A 4 4.53 -11.21 -7.22
N GLU A 5 4.81 -12.49 -7.01
CA GLU A 5 3.97 -13.60 -7.49
C GLU A 5 2.64 -13.63 -6.73
N ARG A 6 2.69 -13.48 -5.40
CA ARG A 6 1.50 -13.45 -4.54
C ARG A 6 0.54 -12.33 -4.92
N ILE A 7 1.06 -11.15 -5.26
CA ILE A 7 0.22 -10.02 -5.68
C ILE A 7 -0.70 -10.41 -6.83
N ASP A 8 -0.24 -11.23 -7.78
CA ASP A 8 -1.04 -11.66 -8.93
C ASP A 8 -1.97 -12.82 -8.61
N ILE A 9 -1.54 -13.81 -7.81
CA ILE A 9 -2.26 -15.09 -7.69
C ILE A 9 -3.06 -15.25 -6.39
N ASN A 10 -2.67 -14.60 -5.30
CA ASN A 10 -3.34 -14.73 -4.01
C ASN A 10 -4.54 -13.76 -3.92
N ASN A 11 -5.66 -14.17 -4.52
CA ASN A 11 -6.86 -13.34 -4.70
C ASN A 11 -8.07 -13.75 -3.85
N GLN A 12 -7.87 -14.58 -2.82
CA GLN A 12 -8.93 -15.13 -1.99
C GLN A 12 -8.73 -14.85 -0.50
N ALA A 13 -8.08 -13.73 -0.16
CA ALA A 13 -7.77 -13.34 1.22
C ALA A 13 -7.05 -14.46 2.00
N GLN A 14 -6.13 -15.16 1.33
CA GLN A 14 -5.26 -16.15 1.98
C GLN A 14 -4.52 -15.53 3.17
N ILE A 15 -4.32 -16.33 4.22
CA ILE A 15 -3.69 -15.90 5.47
C ILE A 15 -2.26 -16.47 5.54
N PRO A 16 -1.24 -15.66 5.92
CA PRO A 16 0.11 -16.17 6.14
C PRO A 16 0.19 -16.99 7.44
N GLU A 17 1.19 -17.87 7.55
CA GLU A 17 1.45 -18.63 8.77
C GLU A 17 2.01 -17.76 9.92
N GLY A 18 2.51 -16.55 9.61
CA GLY A 18 3.08 -15.61 10.57
C GLY A 18 2.11 -14.49 11.00
N LEU A 19 2.67 -13.47 11.66
CA LEU A 19 1.95 -12.25 12.05
C LEU A 19 1.37 -11.59 10.80
N LYS A 20 0.11 -11.14 10.91
CA LYS A 20 -0.57 -10.48 9.79
C LYS A 20 -1.22 -9.17 10.17
N MET A 21 -1.51 -8.41 9.13
CA MET A 21 -2.42 -7.30 9.17
C MET A 21 -3.45 -7.43 8.05
N ILE A 22 -4.71 -7.23 8.38
CA ILE A 22 -5.83 -7.21 7.43
C ILE A 22 -6.28 -5.77 7.27
N ILE A 23 -6.20 -5.26 6.04
CA ILE A 23 -6.67 -3.92 5.70
C ILE A 23 -7.96 -4.08 4.89
N LYS A 24 -9.02 -3.39 5.30
CA LYS A 24 -10.29 -3.34 4.58
C LYS A 24 -10.50 -1.93 4.05
N VAL A 25 -10.66 -1.80 2.75
CA VAL A 25 -10.97 -0.56 2.04
C VAL A 25 -12.41 -0.66 1.56
N LYS A 26 -13.32 0.08 2.20
CA LYS A 26 -14.77 0.00 2.00
C LYS A 26 -15.27 1.07 1.04
N ASN A 27 -16.52 0.93 0.58
CA ASN A 27 -17.21 1.92 -0.25
C ASN A 27 -16.43 2.29 -1.53
N VAL A 28 -15.76 1.30 -2.13
CA VAL A 28 -14.93 1.49 -3.31
C VAL A 28 -15.79 1.41 -4.57
N ASN A 29 -15.80 2.48 -5.34
CA ASN A 29 -16.33 2.47 -6.70
C ASN A 29 -15.33 1.75 -7.62
N ASN A 30 -15.80 0.81 -8.44
CA ASN A 30 -14.96 0.00 -9.34
C ASN A 30 -13.77 -0.69 -8.63
N PRO A 31 -14.03 -1.55 -7.62
CA PRO A 31 -12.97 -2.16 -6.79
C PRO A 31 -11.93 -2.95 -7.59
N HIS A 32 -12.31 -3.52 -8.75
CA HIS A 32 -11.38 -4.20 -9.64
C HIS A 32 -10.29 -3.27 -10.20
N GLU A 33 -10.66 -2.07 -10.64
CA GLU A 33 -9.70 -1.12 -11.20
C GLU A 33 -8.81 -0.53 -10.09
N VAL A 34 -9.41 -0.22 -8.94
CA VAL A 34 -8.67 0.28 -7.77
C VAL A 34 -7.64 -0.75 -7.30
N LEU A 35 -8.04 -2.02 -7.16
CA LEU A 35 -7.14 -3.08 -6.77
C LEU A 35 -6.04 -3.28 -7.82
N LYS A 36 -6.37 -3.27 -9.12
CA LYS A 36 -5.40 -3.40 -10.20
C LYS A 36 -4.31 -2.32 -10.13
N LYS A 37 -4.69 -1.06 -9.94
CA LYS A 37 -3.76 0.06 -9.76
C LYS A 37 -2.90 -0.08 -8.51
N ALA A 38 -3.50 -0.49 -7.39
CA ALA A 38 -2.73 -0.74 -6.17
C ALA A 38 -1.69 -1.85 -6.35
N LYS A 39 -2.06 -2.93 -7.05
CA LYS A 39 -1.14 -4.02 -7.41
C LYS A 39 -0.04 -3.55 -8.35
N GLU A 40 -0.31 -2.65 -9.29
CA GLU A 40 0.70 -2.08 -10.18
C GLU A 40 1.80 -1.36 -9.38
N VAL A 41 1.41 -0.47 -8.46
CA VAL A 41 2.35 0.23 -7.56
C VAL A 41 3.16 -0.78 -6.75
N MET A 42 2.50 -1.72 -6.08
CA MET A 42 3.19 -2.70 -5.26
C MET A 42 4.11 -3.62 -6.05
N LYS A 43 3.73 -4.02 -7.27
CA LYS A 43 4.61 -4.83 -8.13
C LYS A 43 5.87 -4.07 -8.56
N SER A 44 5.80 -2.75 -8.71
CA SER A 44 6.99 -1.93 -8.93
C SER A 44 7.88 -1.93 -7.69
N VAL A 45 7.30 -1.78 -6.49
CA VAL A 45 8.07 -1.76 -5.25
C VAL A 45 8.68 -3.13 -4.90
N SER A 46 7.91 -4.21 -5.00
CA SER A 46 8.32 -5.59 -4.71
C SER A 46 9.46 -6.09 -5.58
N GLN A 47 9.76 -5.44 -6.72
CA GLN A 47 10.93 -5.79 -7.53
C GLN A 47 12.25 -5.46 -6.86
N PHE A 48 12.26 -4.46 -5.98
CA PHE A 48 13.47 -3.92 -5.36
C PHE A 48 13.46 -4.08 -3.84
N ALA A 49 12.29 -4.24 -3.23
CA ALA A 49 12.17 -4.42 -1.80
C ALA A 49 12.96 -5.64 -1.29
N HIS A 50 13.56 -5.49 -0.11
CA HIS A 50 14.40 -6.51 0.53
C HIS A 50 15.62 -6.94 -0.32
N THR A 51 16.03 -6.10 -1.27
CA THR A 51 17.28 -6.27 -2.05
C THR A 51 18.24 -5.11 -1.78
N ASN A 52 19.52 -5.32 -2.10
CA ASN A 52 20.53 -4.25 -2.07
C ASN A 52 20.50 -3.36 -3.33
N LYS A 53 19.39 -3.36 -4.09
CA LYS A 53 19.24 -2.65 -5.37
C LYS A 53 18.12 -1.61 -5.34
N TRP A 54 17.88 -1.00 -4.18
CA TRP A 54 16.89 0.07 -4.08
C TRP A 54 17.26 1.24 -4.99
N PRO A 55 16.39 1.64 -5.95
CA PRO A 55 16.63 2.78 -6.83
C PRO A 55 16.74 4.10 -6.06
N LYS A 56 17.39 5.09 -6.68
CA LYS A 56 17.39 6.47 -6.17
C LYS A 56 16.01 7.11 -6.36
N ASP A 57 15.68 8.10 -5.54
CA ASP A 57 14.40 8.82 -5.58
C ASP A 57 14.05 9.36 -6.98
N SER A 58 15.03 9.87 -7.71
CA SER A 58 14.84 10.36 -9.08
C SER A 58 14.46 9.25 -10.07
N GLU A 59 14.94 8.03 -9.86
CA GLU A 59 14.66 6.87 -10.71
C GLU A 59 13.25 6.33 -10.45
N TRP A 60 12.77 6.40 -9.20
CA TRP A 60 11.43 5.98 -8.80
C TRP A 60 10.32 6.71 -9.56
N LYS A 61 10.53 7.97 -9.94
CA LYS A 61 9.58 8.77 -10.75
C LYS A 61 9.31 8.15 -12.13
N SER A 62 10.23 7.32 -12.65
CA SER A 62 10.07 6.59 -13.91
C SER A 62 9.65 5.13 -13.73
N ILE A 63 9.81 4.57 -12.53
CA ILE A 63 9.50 3.16 -12.21
C ILE A 63 8.05 3.01 -11.73
N LEU A 64 7.56 3.98 -10.97
CA LEU A 64 6.19 3.97 -10.46
C LEU A 64 5.19 4.41 -11.55
N PRO A 65 3.93 3.97 -11.46
CA PRO A 65 2.89 4.44 -12.36
C PRO A 65 2.77 5.97 -12.32
N LYS A 66 2.73 6.59 -13.50
CA LYS A 66 2.69 8.05 -13.64
C LYS A 66 1.58 8.71 -12.80
N TRP A 67 0.39 8.13 -12.80
CA TRP A 67 -0.76 8.62 -12.01
C TRP A 67 -0.46 8.68 -10.51
N PHE A 68 0.34 7.74 -10.00
CA PHE A 68 0.66 7.66 -8.58
C PHE A 68 1.74 8.68 -8.22
N VAL A 69 2.77 8.83 -9.06
CA VAL A 69 3.78 9.88 -8.90
C VAL A 69 3.13 11.26 -8.88
N GLU A 70 2.28 11.54 -9.87
CA GLU A 70 1.57 12.82 -10.00
C GLU A 70 0.64 13.12 -8.81
N SER A 71 0.11 12.09 -8.12
CA SER A 71 -0.73 12.28 -6.94
C SER A 71 -0.01 12.95 -5.76
N MET A 72 1.33 12.82 -5.70
CA MET A 72 2.20 13.42 -4.70
C MET A 72 2.92 14.66 -5.24
N THR A 73 3.41 14.63 -6.48
CA THR A 73 4.28 15.70 -7.01
C THR A 73 3.54 16.91 -7.55
N ASN A 74 2.23 16.80 -7.84
CA ASN A 74 1.43 17.93 -8.30
C ASN A 74 0.90 18.81 -7.16
N LYS A 75 1.27 18.49 -5.91
CA LYS A 75 0.88 19.24 -4.72
C LYS A 75 2.08 20.01 -4.18
N THR A 76 1.82 21.22 -3.73
CA THR A 76 2.75 22.02 -2.94
C THR A 76 2.92 21.42 -1.54
N LEU A 77 4.01 21.78 -0.86
CA LEU A 77 4.22 21.36 0.53
C LEU A 77 3.10 21.85 1.44
N ASP A 78 2.59 23.06 1.23
CA ASP A 78 1.48 23.62 2.01
C ASP A 78 0.20 22.79 1.83
N GLU A 79 -0.12 22.37 0.60
CA GLU A 79 -1.27 21.49 0.34
C GLU A 79 -1.10 20.12 1.02
N ILE A 80 0.10 19.53 0.94
CA ILE A 80 0.43 18.27 1.62
C ILE A 80 0.28 18.41 3.14
N MET A 81 0.75 19.51 3.72
CA MET A 81 0.68 19.73 5.17
C MET A 81 -0.73 20.09 5.68
N SER A 82 -1.61 20.58 4.80
CA SER A 82 -2.97 20.99 5.14
C SER A 82 -3.99 19.85 5.18
N GLU A 83 -3.67 18.70 4.58
CA GLU A 83 -4.58 17.57 4.45
C GLU A 83 -4.01 16.31 5.09
N ASP A 84 -4.73 15.77 6.07
CA ASP A 84 -4.37 14.51 6.70
C ASP A 84 -4.32 13.36 5.68
N GLY A 85 -3.28 12.53 5.80
CA GLY A 85 -3.06 11.37 4.93
C GLY A 85 -2.34 11.68 3.61
N GLN A 86 -1.97 12.93 3.34
CA GLN A 86 -1.08 13.24 2.21
C GLN A 86 0.35 12.78 2.47
N TRP A 87 1.06 12.46 1.38
CA TRP A 87 2.45 12.05 1.43
C TRP A 87 3.29 12.89 0.48
N HIS A 88 4.45 13.31 0.96
CA HIS A 88 5.53 13.81 0.12
C HIS A 88 6.22 12.64 -0.58
N PHE A 89 6.53 12.77 -1.87
CA PHE A 89 6.98 11.66 -2.70
C PHE A 89 8.23 10.96 -2.15
N GLU A 90 9.28 11.73 -1.83
CA GLU A 90 10.54 11.20 -1.31
C GLU A 90 10.34 10.55 0.08
N SER A 91 9.44 11.09 0.91
CA SER A 91 9.08 10.49 2.21
C SER A 91 8.35 9.16 2.05
N TRP A 92 7.46 9.06 1.06
CA TRP A 92 6.76 7.81 0.75
C TRP A 92 7.73 6.71 0.29
N ILE A 93 8.69 7.06 -0.58
CA ILE A 93 9.75 6.14 -1.04
C ILE A 93 10.58 5.65 0.15
N GLU A 94 11.04 6.55 1.01
CA GLU A 94 11.84 6.18 2.18
C GLU A 94 11.04 5.27 3.13
N SER A 95 9.76 5.57 3.39
CA SER A 95 8.91 4.68 4.21
C SER A 95 8.64 3.32 3.55
N MET A 96 8.58 3.24 2.22
CA MET A 96 8.48 1.96 1.52
C MET A 96 9.79 1.17 1.56
N TYR A 97 10.95 1.83 1.61
CA TYR A 97 12.25 1.17 1.76
C TYR A 97 12.36 0.46 3.12
N HIS A 98 11.93 1.13 4.19
CA HIS A 98 12.00 0.62 5.58
C HIS A 98 10.82 -0.27 5.98
N ARG A 99 9.92 -0.63 5.05
CA ARG A 99 8.74 -1.44 5.39
C ARG A 99 9.16 -2.79 5.97
N ALA A 100 8.46 -3.19 7.03
CA ALA A 100 8.64 -4.47 7.72
C ALA A 100 7.49 -5.44 7.42
N TRP A 101 6.92 -5.35 6.22
CA TRP A 101 5.77 -6.15 5.81
C TRP A 101 5.76 -6.38 4.29
N GLU A 102 5.08 -7.45 3.87
CA GLU A 102 4.87 -7.81 2.47
C GLU A 102 3.39 -7.99 2.17
N TRP A 103 2.98 -7.67 0.95
CA TRP A 103 1.68 -8.08 0.42
C TRP A 103 1.61 -9.62 0.37
N TYR A 104 0.59 -10.17 1.04
CA TYR A 104 0.38 -11.61 1.06
C TYR A 104 -0.79 -12.04 0.20
N SER A 105 -1.92 -11.36 0.29
CA SER A 105 -3.10 -11.65 -0.53
C SER A 105 -4.04 -10.45 -0.64
N SER A 106 -5.01 -10.58 -1.53
CA SER A 106 -6.12 -9.64 -1.64
C SER A 106 -7.43 -10.36 -1.93
N LYS A 107 -8.57 -9.69 -1.76
CA LYS A 107 -9.89 -10.17 -2.17
C LYS A 107 -10.80 -8.98 -2.42
N ILE A 108 -11.73 -9.12 -3.36
CA ILE A 108 -12.83 -8.17 -3.53
C ILE A 108 -14.11 -8.85 -3.04
N GLU A 109 -14.84 -8.17 -2.16
CA GLU A 109 -16.15 -8.57 -1.66
C GLU A 109 -17.13 -7.41 -1.83
N GLY A 110 -17.97 -7.48 -2.86
CA GLY A 110 -18.87 -6.37 -3.22
C GLY A 110 -18.08 -5.09 -3.52
N ASN A 111 -18.30 -4.04 -2.73
CA ASN A 111 -17.60 -2.75 -2.83
C ASN A 111 -16.42 -2.62 -1.85
N THR A 112 -15.95 -3.73 -1.28
CA THR A 112 -14.85 -3.76 -0.32
C THR A 112 -13.65 -4.50 -0.91
N ILE A 113 -12.47 -3.89 -0.79
CA ILE A 113 -11.19 -4.55 -1.05
C ILE A 113 -10.59 -4.96 0.29
N ILE A 114 -10.20 -6.22 0.39
CA ILE A 114 -9.49 -6.77 1.55
C ILE A 114 -8.06 -7.05 1.12
N ILE A 115 -7.09 -6.52 1.85
CA ILE A 115 -5.67 -6.80 1.69
C ILE A 115 -5.17 -7.52 2.94
N VAL A 116 -4.35 -8.55 2.76
CA VAL A 116 -3.63 -9.21 3.84
C VAL A 116 -2.14 -8.94 3.66
N LEU A 117 -1.53 -8.34 4.66
CA LEU A 117 -0.09 -8.14 4.76
C LEU A 117 0.50 -9.21 5.69
N ASN A 118 1.64 -9.76 5.31
CA ASN A 118 2.50 -10.58 6.16
C ASN A 118 3.50 -9.66 6.86
N LEU A 119 3.50 -9.62 8.19
CA LEU A 119 4.39 -8.78 8.99
C LEU A 119 5.70 -9.54 9.23
N LEU A 120 6.83 -8.95 8.82
CA LEU A 120 8.14 -9.56 8.89
C LEU A 120 8.84 -9.30 10.23
N SER A 121 8.62 -8.12 10.81
CA SER A 121 9.22 -7.72 12.09
C SER A 121 8.42 -6.59 12.76
N VAL A 122 8.76 -6.32 14.03
CA VAL A 122 8.19 -5.25 14.87
C VAL A 122 9.35 -4.36 15.35
N PRO A 123 9.21 -3.02 15.39
CA PRO A 123 8.04 -2.24 14.95
C PRO A 123 7.87 -2.21 13.42
N TYR A 124 6.66 -1.93 12.95
CA TYR A 124 6.34 -1.71 11.54
C TYR A 124 5.57 -0.39 11.35
N VAL A 125 5.73 0.19 10.16
CA VAL A 125 4.97 1.35 9.67
C VAL A 125 4.32 0.95 8.35
N PHE A 126 3.03 1.22 8.18
CA PHE A 126 2.26 0.75 7.03
C PHE A 126 1.33 1.81 6.42
N GLU A 127 1.26 3.01 7.01
CA GLU A 127 0.42 4.11 6.57
C GLU A 127 0.74 4.55 5.13
N GLN A 128 1.99 4.41 4.71
CA GLN A 128 2.43 4.60 3.32
C GLN A 128 1.70 3.65 2.36
N PHE A 129 1.30 2.46 2.80
CA PHE A 129 0.50 1.54 1.99
C PHE A 129 -0.94 2.04 1.80
N LEU A 130 -1.55 2.62 2.85
CA LEU A 130 -2.90 3.18 2.76
C LEU A 130 -2.99 4.31 1.73
N TYR A 131 -1.90 5.08 1.58
CA TYR A 131 -1.81 6.15 0.60
C TYR A 131 -2.05 5.68 -0.86
N ILE A 132 -1.74 4.42 -1.17
CA ILE A 132 -1.99 3.85 -2.51
C ILE A 132 -3.48 3.84 -2.83
N PHE A 133 -4.35 3.66 -1.85
CA PHE A 133 -5.81 3.74 -2.02
C PHE A 133 -6.30 5.18 -1.93
N TYR A 134 -5.72 5.96 -1.02
CA TYR A 134 -6.08 7.36 -0.85
C TYR A 134 -5.82 8.21 -2.09
N SER A 135 -4.65 8.03 -2.75
CA SER A 135 -4.29 8.67 -4.01
C SER A 135 -5.23 8.36 -5.18
N GLN A 136 -6.09 7.34 -5.03
CA GLN A 136 -7.15 6.99 -5.99
C GLN A 136 -8.51 7.61 -5.63
N GLY A 137 -8.55 8.52 -4.66
CA GLY A 137 -9.75 9.23 -4.22
C GLY A 137 -10.53 8.55 -3.09
N ILE A 138 -9.96 7.54 -2.43
CA ILE A 138 -10.62 6.83 -1.33
C ILE A 138 -10.30 7.52 -0.01
N SER A 139 -11.33 7.99 0.69
CA SER A 139 -11.15 8.64 2.00
C SER A 139 -10.58 7.67 3.04
N MET A 140 -9.63 8.13 3.86
CA MET A 140 -9.02 7.34 4.95
C MET A 140 -10.06 6.74 5.90
N LYS A 141 -11.17 7.47 6.17
CA LYS A 141 -12.31 6.98 6.98
C LYS A 141 -12.97 5.70 6.48
N ASN A 142 -12.78 5.36 5.21
CA ASN A 142 -13.27 4.13 4.60
C ASN A 142 -12.28 2.97 4.74
N MET A 143 -11.14 3.18 5.41
CA MET A 143 -10.09 2.20 5.61
C MET A 143 -10.00 1.80 7.08
N THR A 144 -9.85 0.50 7.32
CA THR A 144 -9.61 -0.05 8.66
C THR A 144 -8.49 -1.07 8.58
N SER A 145 -7.65 -1.16 9.59
CA SER A 145 -6.63 -2.21 9.71
C SER A 145 -6.84 -3.00 10.99
N GLU A 146 -6.61 -4.30 10.94
CA GLU A 146 -6.62 -5.18 12.10
C GLU A 146 -5.35 -6.01 12.06
N ASP A 147 -4.51 -5.92 13.09
CA ASP A 147 -3.30 -6.72 13.21
C ASP A 147 -3.31 -7.62 14.44
N ASP A 148 -2.46 -8.64 14.40
CA ASP A 148 -2.40 -9.66 15.45
C ASP A 148 -1.86 -9.16 16.80
N LEU A 149 -1.27 -7.96 16.86
CA LEU A 149 -0.59 -7.42 18.06
C LEU A 149 -1.43 -6.38 18.81
N TYR A 150 -2.00 -5.44 18.07
CA TYR A 150 -2.69 -4.25 18.58
C TYR A 150 -4.21 -4.29 18.30
N GLY A 151 -4.69 -5.22 17.48
CA GLY A 151 -6.11 -5.37 17.16
C GLY A 151 -6.62 -4.35 16.12
N LEU A 152 -7.89 -3.97 16.22
CA LEU A 152 -8.57 -3.15 15.21
C LEU A 152 -8.29 -1.65 15.36
N THR A 153 -7.90 -1.00 14.27
CA THR A 153 -7.71 0.44 14.12
C THR A 153 -8.55 1.00 12.96
N GLN A 154 -9.19 2.14 13.18
CA GLN A 154 -9.90 2.92 12.16
C GLN A 154 -9.06 4.15 11.81
N HIS A 155 -8.97 4.45 10.51
CA HIS A 155 -8.17 5.56 9.95
C HIS A 155 -9.03 6.74 9.50
#